data_AF-A0A7U9N695-F1
#
_entry.id   AF-A0A7U9N695-F1
#
_cell.length_a   1.000
_cell.length_b   1.000
_cell.length_c   1.000
_cell.angle_alpha   90.00
_cell.angle_beta   90.00
_cell.angle_gamma   90.00
#
_symmetry.space_group_name_H-M   'P 1'
#
loop_
_entity.id
_entity.type
_entity.pdbx_description
1 polymer ?
#
loop_
_entity_poly.entity_id
_entity_poly.type
_entity_poly.pdbx_seq_one_letter_code
_entity_poly.pdbx_strand_id
1 'polypeptide(L)'
;MNKKEALKVLAKNLEEYLQQGFRFHPFFMKEFKELLHNASGNEKEIFSLLIKQLNFVKMFKNQVYKADGNEIIKYLEDEYYSLHLSGKNFNFRLLMTFDEKNNPIFLAAFYERQGKRASDYTQWKEVLAKRYREM
;
A
#
# COMPACT_ATOMS: atom_id res chain seq x y z
N MET A 1 -23.44 2.74 8.12
CA MET A 1 -22.16 2.67 8.85
C MET A 1 -21.65 4.09 9.05
N ASN A 2 -21.54 4.54 10.30
CA ASN A 2 -20.96 5.85 10.62
C ASN A 2 -19.42 5.78 10.63
N LYS A 3 -18.74 6.94 10.65
CA LYS A 3 -17.27 7.02 10.61
C LYS A 3 -16.59 6.23 11.73
N LYS A 4 -17.19 6.19 12.93
CA LYS A 4 -16.66 5.50 14.11
C LYS A 4 -16.70 3.97 13.96
N GLU A 5 -17.78 3.44 13.39
CA GLU A 5 -17.92 2.01 13.07
C GLU A 5 -16.95 1.58 11.97
N ALA A 6 -16.81 2.38 10.92
CA ALA A 6 -15.87 2.12 9.83
C ALA A 6 -14.43 2.01 10.34
N LEU A 7 -14.03 2.93 11.23
CA LEU A 7 -12.71 2.93 11.86
C LEU A 7 -12.50 1.71 12.77
N LYS A 8 -13.52 1.28 13.51
CA LYS A 8 -13.43 0.06 14.34
C LYS A 8 -13.24 -1.19 13.49
N VAL A 9 -14.01 -1.33 12.42
CA VAL A 9 -13.89 -2.47 11.48
C VAL A 9 -12.51 -2.48 10.84
N LEU A 10 -12.02 -1.31 10.41
CA LEU A 10 -10.68 -1.18 9.86
C LEU A 10 -9.60 -1.57 10.88
N ALA A 11 -9.65 -1.01 12.09
CA ALA A 11 -8.66 -1.31 13.13
C ALA A 11 -8.60 -2.81 13.43
N LYS A 12 -9.76 -3.46 13.58
CA LYS A 12 -9.86 -4.91 13.78
C LYS A 12 -9.24 -5.69 12.62
N ASN A 13 -9.56 -5.30 11.37
CA ASN A 13 -8.99 -5.96 10.19
C ASN A 13 -7.47 -5.78 10.13
N LEU A 14 -6.95 -4.59 10.43
CA LEU A 14 -5.51 -4.34 10.44
C LEU A 14 -4.79 -5.13 11.54
N GLU A 15 -5.37 -5.27 12.73
CA GLU A 15 -4.84 -6.15 13.78
C GLU A 15 -4.70 -7.60 13.29
N GLU A 16 -5.71 -8.10 12.58
CA GLU A 16 -5.66 -9.44 11.98
C GLU A 16 -4.51 -9.57 10.97
N TYR A 17 -4.29 -8.58 10.11
CA TYR A 17 -3.18 -8.58 9.16
C TYR A 17 -1.81 -8.51 9.85
N LEU A 18 -1.68 -7.71 10.92
CA LEU A 18 -0.45 -7.66 11.72
C LEU A 18 -0.14 -9.04 12.34
N GLN A 19 -1.14 -9.74 12.86
CA GLN A 19 -0.98 -11.10 13.38
C GLN A 19 -0.61 -12.11 12.27
N GLN A 20 -1.03 -11.86 11.03
CA GLN A 20 -0.65 -12.64 9.86
C GLN A 20 0.73 -12.27 9.28
N GLY A 21 1.50 -11.45 10.00
CA GLY A 21 2.88 -11.12 9.64
C GLY A 21 3.04 -9.87 8.78
N PHE A 22 1.95 -9.17 8.41
CA PHE A 22 2.07 -7.92 7.68
C PHE A 22 2.82 -6.90 8.53
N ARG A 23 3.75 -6.18 7.88
CA ARG A 23 4.51 -5.10 8.52
C ARG A 23 4.35 -3.82 7.74
N PHE A 24 4.36 -2.70 8.46
CA PHE A 24 4.22 -1.37 7.89
C PHE A 24 5.35 -0.48 8.41
N HIS A 25 6.15 0.05 7.50
CA HIS A 25 7.23 0.97 7.84
C HIS A 25 6.63 2.25 8.49
N PRO A 26 7.27 2.87 9.50
CA PRO A 26 6.75 4.09 10.11
C PRO A 26 6.49 5.24 9.13
N PHE A 27 7.35 5.42 8.13
CA PHE A 27 7.12 6.39 7.05
C PHE A 27 5.92 6.04 6.17
N PHE A 28 5.69 4.76 5.86
CA PHE A 28 4.47 4.35 5.16
C PHE A 28 3.23 4.81 5.94
N MET A 29 3.20 4.56 7.26
CA MET A 29 2.06 4.94 8.11
C MET A 29 1.86 6.46 8.15
N LYS A 30 2.96 7.23 8.22
CA LYS A 30 2.92 8.70 8.18
C LYS A 30 2.36 9.20 6.84
N GLU A 31 2.88 8.70 5.74
CA GLU A 31 2.48 9.07 4.38
C GLU A 31 1.01 8.70 4.13
N PHE A 32 0.61 7.47 4.48
CA PHE A 32 -0.76 7.02 4.30
C PHE A 32 -1.75 7.86 5.12
N LYS A 33 -1.39 8.25 6.35
CA LYS A 33 -2.20 9.16 7.17
C LYS A 33 -2.37 10.54 6.51
N GLU A 34 -1.32 11.06 5.89
CA GLU A 34 -1.37 12.33 5.16
C GLU A 34 -2.26 12.22 3.91
N LEU A 35 -2.15 11.13 3.15
CA LEU A 35 -3.04 10.85 2.02
C LEU A 35 -4.52 10.78 2.44
N LEU A 36 -4.82 10.09 3.54
CA LEU A 36 -6.17 10.02 4.09
C LEU A 36 -6.71 11.40 4.50
N HIS A 37 -5.87 12.23 5.10
CA HIS A 37 -6.25 13.59 5.48
C HIS A 37 -6.61 14.43 4.24
N ASN A 38 -5.81 14.32 3.18
CA ASN A 38 -6.00 15.07 1.94
C ASN A 38 -7.20 14.58 1.11
N ALA A 39 -7.65 13.33 1.30
CA ALA A 39 -8.79 12.74 0.61
C ALA A 39 -10.07 12.66 1.46
N SER A 40 -10.25 13.61 2.39
CA SER A 40 -11.42 13.71 3.28
C SER A 40 -12.75 13.54 2.52
N GLY A 41 -13.66 12.75 3.09
CA GLY A 41 -14.94 12.38 2.49
C GLY A 41 -14.91 11.06 1.71
N ASN A 42 -13.73 10.53 1.38
CA ASN A 42 -13.57 9.26 0.66
C ASN A 42 -13.04 8.12 1.56
N GLU A 43 -12.93 8.31 2.88
CA GLU A 43 -12.25 7.37 3.77
C GLU A 43 -12.86 5.97 3.72
N LYS A 44 -14.19 5.87 3.63
CA LYS A 44 -14.89 4.58 3.55
C LYS A 44 -14.50 3.80 2.28
N GLU A 45 -14.38 4.50 1.15
CA GLU A 45 -13.99 3.89 -0.13
C GLU A 45 -12.51 3.49 -0.09
N ILE A 46 -11.64 4.39 0.37
CA ILE A 46 -10.20 4.13 0.53
C ILE A 46 -9.97 2.91 1.42
N PHE A 47 -10.68 2.80 2.56
CA PHE A 47 -10.55 1.65 3.45
C PHE A 47 -11.08 0.35 2.84
N SER A 48 -12.16 0.41 2.08
CA SER A 48 -12.66 -0.75 1.34
C SER A 48 -11.64 -1.24 0.32
N LEU A 49 -11.02 -0.33 -0.43
CA LEU A 49 -9.97 -0.65 -1.40
C LEU A 49 -8.70 -1.15 -0.72
N LEU A 50 -8.31 -0.57 0.41
CA LEU A 50 -7.17 -1.06 1.20
C LEU A 50 -7.39 -2.53 1.62
N ILE A 51 -8.56 -2.85 2.19
CA ILE A 51 -8.87 -4.23 2.59
C ILE A 51 -8.86 -5.17 1.37
N LYS A 52 -9.39 -4.74 0.22
CA LYS A 52 -9.34 -5.50 -1.04
C LYS A 52 -7.89 -5.79 -1.45
N GLN A 53 -7.01 -4.78 -1.40
CA GLN A 53 -5.60 -4.93 -1.74
C GLN A 53 -4.84 -5.83 -0.76
N LEU A 54 -5.09 -5.71 0.55
CA LEU A 54 -4.49 -6.61 1.55
C LEU A 54 -4.93 -8.06 1.35
N ASN A 55 -6.19 -8.29 0.96
CA ASN A 55 -6.66 -9.62 0.57
C ASN A 55 -5.98 -10.15 -0.70
N PHE A 56 -5.73 -9.29 -1.70
CA PHE A 56 -4.97 -9.68 -2.89
C PHE A 56 -3.53 -10.04 -2.56
N VAL A 57 -2.86 -9.28 -1.68
CA VAL A 57 -1.52 -9.62 -1.18
C VAL A 57 -1.52 -11.01 -0.55
N LYS A 58 -2.52 -11.31 0.29
CA LYS A 58 -2.65 -12.62 0.94
C LYS A 58 -2.89 -13.75 -0.06
N MET A 59 -3.76 -13.54 -1.04
CA MET A 59 -4.19 -14.56 -2.00
C MET A 59 -3.12 -14.83 -3.07
N PHE A 60 -2.51 -13.77 -3.61
CA PHE A 60 -1.64 -13.86 -4.77
C PHE A 60 -0.14 -13.80 -4.41
N LYS A 61 0.22 -13.36 -3.20
CA LYS A 61 1.62 -13.25 -2.75
C LYS A 61 2.46 -12.46 -3.77
N ASN A 62 3.60 -13.01 -4.21
CA ASN A 62 4.47 -12.42 -5.23
C ASN A 62 3.79 -12.24 -6.61
N GLN A 63 2.58 -12.78 -6.81
CA GLN A 63 1.75 -12.54 -7.99
C GLN A 63 0.73 -11.41 -7.81
N VAL A 64 0.80 -10.63 -6.73
CA VAL A 64 -0.14 -9.52 -6.42
C VAL A 64 -0.21 -8.48 -7.54
N TYR A 65 0.84 -8.32 -8.34
CA TYR A 65 0.88 -7.47 -9.53
C TYR A 65 -0.13 -7.86 -10.62
N LYS A 66 -0.69 -9.07 -10.56
CA LYS A 66 -1.74 -9.50 -11.52
C LYS A 66 -3.12 -8.99 -11.13
N ALA A 67 -3.27 -8.41 -9.94
CA ALA A 67 -4.55 -7.93 -9.43
C ALA A 67 -4.71 -6.43 -9.65
N ASP A 68 -5.85 -6.01 -10.20
CA ASP A 68 -6.46 -4.69 -9.99
C ASP A 68 -5.52 -3.47 -10.04
N GLY A 69 -4.85 -3.26 -11.17
CA GLY A 69 -3.99 -2.09 -11.39
C GLY A 69 -2.66 -2.11 -10.64
N ASN A 70 -2.34 -3.22 -9.94
CA ASN A 70 -1.06 -3.42 -9.29
C ASN A 70 0.04 -3.69 -10.32
N GLU A 71 1.27 -3.39 -9.95
CA GLU A 71 2.41 -3.43 -10.86
C GLU A 71 3.64 -4.00 -10.15
N ILE A 72 4.50 -4.69 -10.90
CA ILE A 72 5.89 -4.94 -10.47
C ILE A 72 6.69 -3.67 -10.78
N ILE A 73 7.46 -3.20 -9.80
CA ILE A 73 8.41 -2.12 -9.99
C ILE A 73 9.67 -2.69 -10.64
N LYS A 74 9.88 -2.35 -11.90
CA LYS A 74 11.02 -2.81 -12.69
C LYS A 74 12.29 -2.04 -12.33
N TYR A 75 13.45 -2.62 -12.68
CA TYR A 75 14.78 -2.00 -12.54
C TYR A 75 15.30 -1.82 -11.11
N LEU A 76 14.71 -2.55 -10.16
CA LEU A 76 15.23 -2.72 -8.80
C LEU A 76 15.90 -4.09 -8.66
N GLU A 77 16.85 -4.20 -7.73
CA GLU A 77 17.56 -5.46 -7.47
C GLU A 77 16.65 -6.49 -6.80
N ASP A 78 15.79 -6.05 -5.88
CA ASP A 78 14.74 -6.87 -5.28
C ASP A 78 13.39 -6.66 -5.97
N GLU A 79 12.48 -7.62 -5.78
CA GLU A 79 11.10 -7.51 -6.25
C GLU A 79 10.27 -6.59 -5.35
N TYR A 80 9.90 -5.43 -5.86
CA TYR A 80 8.95 -4.51 -5.23
C TYR A 80 7.68 -4.41 -6.07
N TYR A 81 6.59 -4.09 -5.39
CA TYR A 81 5.25 -4.00 -5.97
C TYR A 81 4.63 -2.65 -5.64
N SER A 82 3.85 -2.13 -6.59
CA SER A 82 3.05 -0.93 -6.42
C SER A 82 1.57 -1.30 -6.48
N LEU A 83 0.84 -1.07 -5.39
CA LEU A 83 -0.56 -1.44 -5.25
C LEU A 83 -1.43 -0.20 -5.44
N HIS A 84 -2.51 -0.34 -6.21
CA HIS A 84 -3.31 0.80 -6.64
C HIS A 84 -4.58 0.97 -5.81
N LEU A 85 -4.77 2.16 -5.24
CA LEU A 85 -6.04 2.57 -4.63
C LEU A 85 -6.52 3.82 -5.34
N SER A 86 -7.44 3.66 -6.28
CA SER A 86 -8.03 4.77 -7.05
C SER A 86 -9.53 4.86 -6.85
N GLY A 87 -10.02 6.10 -6.76
CA GLY A 87 -11.44 6.45 -6.80
C GLY A 87 -11.64 7.81 -7.46
N LYS A 88 -12.83 8.38 -7.36
CA LYS A 88 -13.18 9.61 -8.09
C LYS A 88 -12.26 10.80 -7.78
N ASN A 89 -11.80 10.91 -6.52
CA ASN A 89 -11.07 12.07 -6.01
C ASN A 89 -9.73 11.71 -5.34
N PHE A 90 -9.24 10.48 -5.52
CA PHE A 90 -7.97 10.04 -4.97
C PHE A 90 -7.30 9.03 -5.89
N ASN A 91 -5.98 9.07 -5.94
CA ASN A 91 -5.17 8.15 -6.72
C ASN A 91 -3.90 7.82 -5.94
N PHE A 92 -3.90 6.73 -5.18
CA PHE A 92 -2.80 6.37 -4.30
C PHE A 92 -2.05 5.13 -4.79
N ARG A 93 -0.74 5.14 -4.57
CA ARG A 93 0.12 3.97 -4.73
C ARG A 93 0.70 3.57 -3.39
N LEU A 94 0.64 2.28 -3.08
CA LEU A 94 1.26 1.69 -1.89
C LEU A 94 2.41 0.80 -2.36
N LEU A 95 3.62 1.13 -1.95
CA LEU A 95 4.82 0.40 -2.31
C LEU A 95 5.13 -0.65 -1.25
N MET A 96 5.33 -1.89 -1.68
CA MET A 96 5.57 -3.02 -0.79
C MET A 96 6.54 -4.04 -1.38
N THR A 97 7.09 -4.89 -0.51
CA THR A 97 7.86 -6.10 -0.88
C THR A 97 7.54 -7.24 0.09
N PHE A 98 8.08 -8.42 -0.14
CA PHE A 98 8.00 -9.54 0.79
C PHE A 98 9.35 -9.76 1.46
N ASP A 99 9.35 -10.12 2.75
CA ASP A 99 10.57 -10.60 3.40
C ASP A 99 10.91 -12.04 2.95
N GLU A 100 12.04 -12.56 3.43
CA GLU A 100 12.51 -13.92 3.16
C GLU A 100 11.51 -15.02 3.58
N LYS A 101 10.58 -14.70 4.51
CA LYS A 101 9.52 -15.60 4.99
C LYS A 101 8.20 -15.39 4.25
N ASN A 102 8.19 -14.59 3.18
CA ASN A 102 7.01 -14.17 2.43
C ASN A 102 6.01 -13.34 3.23
N ASN A 103 6.44 -12.67 4.30
CA ASN A 103 5.59 -11.71 4.99
C ASN A 103 5.53 -10.40 4.21
N PRO A 104 4.34 -9.80 4.02
CA PRO A 104 4.23 -8.52 3.33
C PRO A 104 4.79 -7.36 4.14
N ILE A 105 5.56 -6.51 3.49
CA ILE A 105 6.16 -5.31 4.06
C ILE A 105 5.77 -4.10 3.22
N PHE A 106 5.00 -3.20 3.81
CA PHE A 106 4.63 -1.92 3.21
C PHE A 106 5.64 -0.84 3.57
N LEU A 107 6.25 -0.24 2.55
CA LEU A 107 7.42 0.64 2.69
C LEU A 107 7.11 2.11 2.46
N ALA A 108 6.24 2.43 1.51
CA ALA A 108 5.88 3.81 1.20
C ALA A 108 4.47 3.96 0.63
N ALA A 109 3.89 5.15 0.78
CA ALA A 109 2.63 5.49 0.14
C ALA A 109 2.72 6.89 -0.49
N PHE A 110 2.12 7.10 -1.66
CA PHE A 110 2.08 8.43 -2.27
C PHE A 110 0.85 8.64 -3.17
N TYR A 111 0.55 9.91 -3.46
CA TYR A 111 -0.45 10.30 -4.43
C TYR A 111 0.16 10.27 -5.84
N GLU A 112 -0.39 9.44 -6.72
CA GLU A 112 0.02 9.36 -8.11
C GLU A 112 -0.65 10.48 -8.92
N ARG A 113 0.17 11.44 -9.35
CA ARG A 113 -0.27 12.54 -10.21
C ARG A 113 -0.63 12.01 -11.60
N GLN A 114 -1.70 12.52 -12.19
CA GLN A 114 -2.09 12.17 -13.56
C GLN A 114 -1.07 12.73 -14.58
N GLY A 115 -0.56 11.89 -15.49
CA GLY A 115 0.35 12.30 -16.58
C GLY A 115 1.36 11.22 -17.02
N LYS A 116 2.11 11.48 -18.11
CA LYS A 116 3.03 10.54 -18.78
C LYS A 116 4.22 10.02 -17.95
N ARG A 117 4.47 10.55 -16.75
CA ARG A 117 5.58 10.15 -15.84
C ARG A 117 5.10 9.56 -14.51
N ALA A 118 3.81 9.21 -14.41
CA ALA A 118 3.19 8.71 -13.18
C ALA A 118 3.82 7.41 -12.63
N SER A 119 4.44 6.60 -13.49
CA SER A 119 5.01 5.29 -13.19
C SER A 119 6.55 5.23 -13.16
N ASP A 120 7.22 6.38 -13.08
CA ASP A 120 8.68 6.39 -12.89
C ASP A 120 9.04 6.19 -11.41
N TYR A 121 9.31 4.93 -11.07
CA TYR A 121 9.70 4.51 -9.73
C TYR A 121 11.22 4.56 -9.48
N THR A 122 12.04 5.06 -10.41
CA THR A 122 13.50 5.10 -10.23
C THR A 122 13.92 5.89 -8.99
N GLN A 123 13.21 6.99 -8.69
CA GLN A 123 13.40 7.79 -7.48
C GLN A 123 13.13 7.03 -6.16
N TRP A 124 12.39 5.91 -6.23
CA TRP A 124 12.07 5.11 -5.07
C TRP A 124 13.12 4.04 -4.76
N LYS A 125 14.08 3.76 -5.65
CA LYS A 125 15.08 2.69 -5.45
C LYS A 125 15.77 2.78 -4.09
N GLU A 126 16.40 3.92 -3.81
CA GLU A 126 17.16 4.13 -2.58
C GLU A 126 16.24 4.17 -1.34
N VAL A 127 15.04 4.76 -1.49
CA VAL A 127 14.07 4.88 -0.41
C VAL A 127 13.54 3.51 0.01
N LEU A 128 13.16 2.66 -0.95
CA LEU A 128 12.63 1.33 -0.68
C LEU A 128 13.71 0.43 -0.07
N ALA A 129 14.91 0.40 -0.66
CA ALA A 129 16.02 -0.39 -0.14
C ALA A 129 16.43 0.05 1.27
N LYS A 130 16.46 1.37 1.53
CA LYS A 130 16.75 1.90 2.87
C LYS A 130 15.69 1.46 3.87
N ARG A 131 14.40 1.69 3.56
CA ARG A 131 13.30 1.37 4.46
C ARG A 131 13.19 -0.13 4.70
N TYR A 132 13.46 -0.97 3.70
CA TYR A 132 13.48 -2.42 3.88
C TYR A 132 14.55 -2.86 4.90
N ARG A 133 15.75 -2.24 4.88
CA ARG A 133 16.80 -2.50 5.88
C ARG A 133 16.45 -2.02 7.29
N GLU A 134 15.47 -1.13 7.43
CA GLU A 134 15.00 -0.60 8.73
C GLU A 134 13.87 -1.47 9.35
N MET A 135 13.38 -2.50 8.66
CA MET A 135 12.26 -3.38 9.06
C MET A 135 12.67 -4.59 9.90
#